data_AF-A0A644XPZ2-F1
#
_entry.id   AF-A0A644XPZ2-F1
#
_cell.length_a   1.000
_cell.length_b   1.000
_cell.length_c   1.000
_cell.angle_alpha   90.00
_cell.angle_beta   90.00
_cell.angle_gamma   90.00
#
_symmetry.space_group_name_H-M   'P 1'
#
loop_
_entity.id
_entity.type
_entity.pdbx_description
1 polymer ?
#
loop_
_entity_poly.entity_id
_entity_poly.type
_entity_poly.pdbx_seq_one_letter_code
_entity_poly.pdbx_strand_id
1 'polypeptide(L)'
;MFAIFKDHLDQQQKTVISQTPLAGAINYTLNLFEGLQTYLESIELGPDNSAAERAVRPVALGRSSWHFSGSPEGADSSCAMYTLLQTAKMNHLDPGAYLNHILDKATVLVDLPYDAQAWSALLPWRFKPEDLSWQDRAEFFTSIE
;
A
#
# COMPACT_ATOMS: atom_id res chain seq x y z
N MET A 1 0.92 -19.71 -22.46
CA MET A 1 1.62 -20.36 -21.31
C MET A 1 0.67 -20.54 -20.12
N PHE A 2 0.11 -19.48 -19.54
CA PHE A 2 -0.86 -19.61 -18.42
C PHE A 2 -2.11 -20.44 -18.76
N ALA A 3 -2.69 -20.30 -19.95
CA ALA A 3 -3.84 -21.13 -20.35
C ALA A 3 -3.52 -22.64 -20.30
N ILE A 4 -2.36 -23.04 -20.85
CA ILE A 4 -1.89 -24.43 -20.82
C ILE A 4 -1.69 -24.92 -19.39
N PHE A 5 -1.13 -24.06 -18.52
CA PHE A 5 -0.95 -24.39 -17.11
C PHE A 5 -2.28 -24.55 -16.38
N LYS A 6 -3.25 -23.66 -16.65
CA LYS A 6 -4.60 -23.76 -16.09
C LYS A 6 -5.29 -25.06 -16.50
N ASP A 7 -5.26 -25.37 -17.79
CA ASP A 7 -5.84 -26.59 -18.34
C ASP A 7 -5.22 -27.84 -17.71
N HIS A 8 -3.90 -27.81 -17.45
CA HIS A 8 -3.22 -28.88 -16.73
C HIS A 8 -3.71 -29.02 -15.28
N LEU A 9 -3.86 -27.91 -14.55
CA LEU A 9 -4.39 -27.94 -13.19
C LEU A 9 -5.85 -28.45 -13.14
N ASP A 10 -6.69 -28.03 -14.08
CA ASP A 10 -8.09 -28.49 -14.21
C ASP A 10 -8.18 -29.99 -14.50
N GLN A 11 -7.21 -30.55 -15.23
CA GLN A 11 -7.10 -32.01 -15.43
C GLN A 11 -6.64 -32.73 -14.15
N GLN A 12 -5.60 -32.20 -13.49
CA GLN A 12 -5.08 -32.80 -12.25
C GLN A 12 -6.10 -32.78 -11.11
N GLN A 13 -6.94 -31.75 -11.04
CA GLN A 13 -8.01 -31.63 -10.04
C GLN A 13 -9.00 -32.81 -10.12
N LYS A 14 -9.25 -33.36 -11.31
CA LYS A 14 -10.17 -34.49 -11.52
C LYS A 14 -9.59 -35.83 -11.09
N THR A 15 -8.26 -35.94 -11.07
CA THR A 15 -7.54 -37.19 -10.76
C THR A 15 -7.03 -37.24 -9.32
N VAL A 16 -6.81 -36.08 -8.70
CA VAL A 16 -6.22 -36.01 -7.36
C VAL A 16 -7.24 -36.44 -6.31
N ILE A 17 -6.78 -37.17 -5.30
CA ILE A 17 -7.61 -37.57 -4.17
C ILE A 17 -7.95 -36.33 -3.35
N SER A 18 -9.25 -36.14 -3.09
CA SER A 18 -9.77 -35.07 -2.23
C SER A 18 -9.14 -35.14 -0.82
N GLN A 19 -8.89 -33.98 -0.21
CA GLN A 19 -8.27 -33.82 1.12
C GLN A 19 -6.75 -34.09 1.20
N THR A 20 -6.06 -34.18 0.07
CA THR A 20 -4.58 -34.20 0.04
C THR A 20 -4.00 -32.78 0.03
N PRO A 21 -2.76 -32.56 0.53
CA PRO A 21 -2.08 -31.26 0.40
C PRO A 21 -1.96 -30.80 -1.05
N LEU A 22 -1.78 -31.73 -1.99
CA LEU A 22 -1.74 -31.45 -3.42
C LEU A 22 -3.09 -30.95 -3.94
N ALA A 23 -4.20 -31.62 -3.58
CA ALA A 23 -5.53 -31.14 -3.92
C ALA A 23 -5.79 -29.74 -3.36
N GLY A 24 -5.34 -29.48 -2.12
CA GLY A 24 -5.39 -28.15 -1.51
C GLY A 24 -4.64 -27.10 -2.33
N ALA A 25 -3.40 -27.39 -2.73
CA ALA A 25 -2.58 -26.49 -3.54
C ALA A 25 -3.21 -26.21 -4.92
N ILE A 26 -3.69 -27.25 -5.62
CA ILE A 26 -4.35 -27.10 -6.92
C ILE A 26 -5.59 -26.20 -6.80
N ASN A 27 -6.47 -26.49 -5.83
CA ASN A 27 -7.67 -25.69 -5.61
C ASN A 27 -7.33 -24.23 -5.26
N TYR A 28 -6.32 -24.03 -4.42
CA TYR A 28 -5.86 -22.70 -4.04
C TYR A 28 -5.36 -21.91 -5.27
N THR A 29 -4.53 -22.52 -6.11
CA THR A 29 -4.04 -21.90 -7.34
C THR A 29 -5.16 -21.59 -8.33
N LEU A 30 -6.12 -22.51 -8.52
CA LEU A 30 -7.26 -22.31 -9.42
C LEU A 30 -8.17 -21.17 -8.94
N ASN A 31 -8.41 -21.07 -7.62
CA ASN A 31 -9.21 -20.00 -7.03
C ASN A 31 -8.55 -18.62 -7.17
N LEU A 32 -7.23 -18.56 -7.21
CA LEU A 32 -6.45 -17.31 -7.35
C LEU A 32 -5.94 -17.07 -8.77
N PHE A 33 -6.38 -17.86 -9.75
CA PHE A 33 -5.77 -17.88 -11.08
C PHE A 33 -5.90 -16.53 -11.81
N GLU A 34 -7.02 -15.83 -11.61
CA GLU A 34 -7.22 -14.49 -12.17
C GLU A 34 -6.21 -13.49 -11.58
N GLY A 35 -6.03 -13.50 -10.26
CA GLY A 35 -5.03 -12.66 -9.57
C GLY A 35 -3.59 -12.97 -9.97
N LEU A 36 -3.28 -14.23 -10.27
CA LEU A 36 -1.98 -14.68 -10.78
C LEU A 36 -1.63 -14.07 -12.14
N GLN A 37 -2.63 -13.62 -12.90
CA GLN A 37 -2.44 -13.04 -14.23
C GLN A 37 -2.45 -11.50 -14.21
N THR A 38 -2.86 -10.87 -13.11
CA THR A 38 -2.99 -9.40 -13.02
C THR A 38 -1.70 -8.66 -13.34
N TYR A 39 -0.53 -9.23 -13.03
CA TYR A 39 0.76 -8.59 -13.35
C TYR A 39 1.02 -8.49 -14.87
N LEU A 40 0.27 -9.22 -15.70
CA LEU A 40 0.32 -9.10 -17.16
C LEU A 40 -0.42 -7.86 -17.67
N GLU A 41 -1.26 -7.23 -16.84
CA GLU A 41 -2.06 -6.06 -17.20
C GLU A 41 -1.29 -4.74 -17.07
N SER A 42 -0.22 -4.72 -16.28
CA SER A 42 0.53 -3.50 -15.93
C SER A 42 2.01 -3.83 -15.70
N ILE A 43 2.90 -3.02 -16.28
CA ILE A 43 4.36 -3.20 -16.17
C ILE A 43 4.88 -2.88 -14.76
N GLU A 44 4.10 -2.11 -13.99
CA GLU A 44 4.39 -1.72 -12.62
C GLU A 44 4.22 -2.89 -11.64
N LEU A 45 3.50 -3.94 -12.04
CA LEU A 45 3.25 -5.13 -11.25
C LEU A 45 4.29 -6.21 -11.53
N GLY A 46 4.92 -6.71 -10.47
CA GLY A 46 5.80 -7.87 -10.53
C GLY A 46 5.03 -9.19 -10.47
N PRO A 47 5.62 -10.30 -10.94
CA PRO A 47 5.05 -11.65 -10.77
C PRO A 47 5.08 -12.13 -9.31
N ASP A 48 5.78 -11.41 -8.42
CA ASP A 48 5.88 -11.70 -7.00
C ASP A 48 5.38 -10.52 -6.14
N ASN A 49 5.07 -10.81 -4.89
CA ASN A 49 4.58 -9.84 -3.92
C ASN A 49 5.70 -9.24 -3.05
N SER A 50 6.98 -9.45 -3.38
CA SER A 50 8.10 -9.11 -2.48
C SER A 50 8.16 -7.62 -2.14
N ALA A 51 7.77 -6.76 -3.08
CA ALA A 51 7.70 -5.33 -2.86
C ALA A 51 6.66 -4.97 -1.77
N ALA A 52 5.47 -5.57 -1.85
CA ALA A 52 4.41 -5.38 -0.87
C ALA A 52 4.81 -5.95 0.51
N GLU A 53 5.43 -7.13 0.54
CA GLU A 53 5.93 -7.73 1.78
C GLU A 53 7.00 -6.88 2.46
N ARG A 54 7.95 -6.32 1.67
CA ARG A 54 8.94 -5.37 2.20
C ARG A 54 8.29 -4.10 2.74
N ALA A 55 7.24 -3.60 2.08
CA ALA A 55 6.53 -2.39 2.50
C ALA A 55 5.77 -2.59 3.82
N VAL A 56 5.18 -3.76 4.06
CA VAL A 56 4.43 -4.07 5.30
C VAL A 56 5.32 -4.54 6.45
N ARG A 57 6.55 -5.01 6.17
CA ARG A 57 7.49 -5.52 7.17
C ARG A 57 7.71 -4.61 8.38
N PRO A 58 7.85 -3.28 8.26
CA PRO A 58 8.03 -2.40 9.43
C PRO A 58 6.86 -2.48 10.42
N VAL A 59 5.63 -2.63 9.94
CA VAL A 59 4.43 -2.80 10.78
C VAL A 59 4.46 -4.17 11.46
N ALA A 60 4.80 -5.22 10.71
CA ALA A 60 4.88 -6.57 11.24
C ALA A 60 5.96 -6.74 12.32
N LEU A 61 7.07 -6.01 12.21
CA LEU A 61 8.13 -5.97 13.23
C LEU A 61 7.78 -5.01 14.38
N GLY A 62 7.15 -3.87 14.09
CA GLY A 62 6.79 -2.87 15.09
C GLY A 62 5.72 -3.35 16.08
N ARG A 63 4.76 -4.16 15.62
CA ARG A 63 3.63 -4.62 16.46
C ARG A 63 4.05 -5.34 17.74
N SER A 64 5.20 -6.04 17.76
CA SER A 64 5.69 -6.70 18.98
C SER A 64 6.25 -5.73 20.01
N SER A 65 6.56 -4.50 19.61
CA SER A 65 7.06 -3.42 20.47
C SER A 65 5.99 -2.39 20.84
N TRP A 66 4.80 -2.46 20.23
CA TRP A 66 3.68 -1.55 20.49
C TRP A 66 2.81 -2.05 21.64
N HIS A 67 3.40 -2.20 22.83
CA HIS A 67 2.75 -2.81 24.01
C HIS A 67 1.48 -2.09 24.49
N PHE A 68 1.26 -0.84 24.06
CA PHE A 68 0.10 -0.03 24.44
C PHE A 68 -0.85 0.25 23.26
N SER A 69 -0.59 -0.31 22.07
CA SER A 69 -1.45 -0.19 20.89
C SER A 69 -2.30 -1.46 20.77
N GLY A 70 -3.59 -1.36 21.05
CA GLY A 70 -4.48 -2.53 21.07
C GLY A 70 -5.93 -2.29 20.67
N SER A 71 -6.30 -1.07 20.27
CA SER A 71 -7.65 -0.78 19.80
C SER A 71 -7.79 -1.04 18.29
N PRO A 72 -8.92 -1.60 17.82
CA PRO A 72 -9.22 -1.73 16.39
C PRO A 72 -9.14 -0.39 15.66
N GLU A 73 -9.65 0.69 16.25
CA GLU A 73 -9.66 2.03 15.66
C GLU A 73 -8.24 2.59 15.49
N GLY A 74 -7.35 2.26 16.43
CA GLY A 74 -5.93 2.63 16.35
C GLY A 74 -5.20 1.84 15.26
N ALA A 75 -5.57 0.58 15.04
CA ALA A 75 -5.04 -0.23 13.95
C ALA A 75 -5.49 0.32 12.59
N ASP A 76 -6.77 0.67 12.43
CA ASP A 76 -7.29 1.27 11.19
C ASP A 76 -6.62 2.60 10.87
N SER A 77 -6.48 3.48 11.87
CA SER A 77 -5.78 4.77 11.73
C SER A 77 -4.31 4.58 11.33
N SER A 78 -3.63 3.60 11.94
CA SER A 78 -2.24 3.26 11.61
C SER A 78 -2.13 2.73 10.18
N CYS A 79 -3.02 1.83 9.76
CA CYS A 79 -3.07 1.30 8.40
C CYS A 79 -3.27 2.41 7.36
N ALA A 80 -4.17 3.36 7.61
CA ALA A 80 -4.38 4.52 6.73
C ALA A 80 -3.09 5.36 6.61
N MET A 81 -2.45 5.65 7.74
CA MET A 81 -1.20 6.42 7.78
C MET A 81 -0.06 5.71 7.03
N TYR A 82 0.15 4.42 7.28
CA TYR A 82 1.17 3.64 6.58
C TYR A 82 0.91 3.57 5.09
N THR A 83 -0.34 3.35 4.68
CA THR A 83 -0.72 3.35 3.26
C THR A 83 -0.33 4.66 2.60
N LEU A 84 -0.72 5.79 3.21
CA LEU A 84 -0.43 7.13 2.70
C LEU A 84 1.08 7.39 2.55
N LEU A 85 1.87 7.07 3.59
CA LEU A 85 3.32 7.26 3.56
C LEU A 85 4.02 6.31 2.58
N GLN A 86 3.56 5.06 2.45
CA GLN A 86 4.14 4.12 1.48
C GLN A 86 3.80 4.53 0.05
N THR A 87 2.60 5.03 -0.21
CA THR A 87 2.25 5.59 -1.53
C THR A 87 3.10 6.82 -1.85
N ALA A 88 3.41 7.68 -0.88
CA ALA A 88 4.35 8.79 -1.07
C ALA A 88 5.76 8.30 -1.45
N LYS A 89 6.27 7.28 -0.77
CA LYS A 89 7.56 6.64 -1.12
C LYS A 89 7.54 6.03 -2.53
N MET A 90 6.44 5.38 -2.91
CA MET A 90 6.27 4.81 -4.26
C MET A 90 6.27 5.89 -5.35
N ASN A 91 5.86 7.12 -5.03
CA ASN A 91 5.94 8.29 -5.91
C ASN A 91 7.27 9.08 -5.76
N HIS A 92 8.28 8.48 -5.12
CA HIS A 92 9.60 9.08 -4.89
C HIS A 92 9.61 10.37 -4.06
N LEU A 93 8.56 10.62 -3.28
CA LEU A 93 8.48 11.77 -2.38
C LEU A 93 9.18 11.47 -1.05
N ASP A 94 9.71 12.52 -0.43
CA ASP A 94 10.08 12.42 0.98
C ASP A 94 8.80 12.31 1.84
N PRO A 95 8.63 11.24 2.65
CA PRO A 95 7.40 11.03 3.41
C PRO A 95 7.14 12.07 4.48
N GLY A 96 8.20 12.64 5.07
CA GLY A 96 8.07 13.66 6.11
C GLY A 96 7.66 15.02 5.54
N ALA A 97 8.25 15.42 4.41
CA ALA A 97 7.87 16.63 3.69
C ALA A 97 6.44 16.53 3.17
N TYR A 98 6.09 15.40 2.55
CA TYR A 98 4.73 15.13 2.09
C TYR A 98 3.73 15.16 3.24
N LEU A 99 4.01 14.46 4.36
CA LEU A 99 3.12 14.45 5.52
C LEU A 99 2.89 15.86 6.09
N ASN A 100 3.94 16.67 6.21
CA ASN A 100 3.80 18.05 6.67
C ASN A 100 2.93 18.88 5.72
N HIS A 101 3.18 18.76 4.41
CA HIS A 101 2.41 19.48 3.40
C HIS A 101 0.92 19.13 3.47
N ILE A 102 0.59 17.84 3.52
CA ILE A 102 -0.82 17.44 3.59
C ILE A 102 -1.46 17.84 4.93
N LEU A 103 -0.74 17.82 6.06
CA LEU A 103 -1.30 18.24 7.33
C LEU A 103 -1.59 19.74 7.35
N ASP A 104 -0.71 20.57 6.76
CA ASP A 104 -0.93 22.01 6.60
C ASP A 104 -2.13 22.33 5.70
N LYS A 105 -2.30 21.58 4.59
CA LYS A 105 -3.44 21.81 3.68
C LYS A 105 -4.73 21.18 4.18
N ALA A 106 -4.67 19.99 4.77
CA ALA A 106 -5.86 19.29 5.26
C ALA A 106 -6.52 20.04 6.41
N THR A 107 -5.78 20.68 7.32
CA THR A 107 -6.35 21.49 8.41
C THR A 107 -7.20 22.65 7.89
N VAL A 108 -6.83 23.24 6.75
CA VAL A 108 -7.63 24.27 6.09
C VAL A 108 -8.85 23.65 5.39
N LEU A 109 -8.68 22.51 4.72
CA LEU A 109 -9.76 21.86 3.97
C LEU A 109 -10.88 21.28 4.85
N VAL A 110 -10.58 20.84 6.07
CA VAL A 110 -11.59 20.30 6.98
C VAL A 110 -12.60 21.34 7.46
N ASP A 111 -12.21 22.62 7.48
CA ASP A 111 -13.09 23.73 7.85
C ASP A 111 -13.99 24.19 6.69
N LEU A 112 -13.75 23.69 5.48
CA LEU A 112 -14.50 24.00 4.26
C LEU A 112 -15.50 22.89 3.92
N PRO A 113 -16.54 23.19 3.13
CA PRO A 113 -17.40 22.16 2.57
C PRO A 113 -16.60 21.11 1.80
N TYR A 114 -16.97 19.84 1.95
CA TYR A 114 -16.25 18.74 1.30
C TYR A 114 -16.17 18.93 -0.22
N ASP A 115 -14.93 18.98 -0.72
CA ASP A 115 -14.63 19.03 -2.15
C ASP A 115 -13.65 17.90 -2.52
N ALA A 116 -14.14 16.91 -3.27
CA ALA A 116 -13.35 15.78 -3.72
C ALA A 116 -12.16 16.20 -4.59
N GLN A 117 -12.26 17.31 -5.33
CA GLN A 117 -11.17 17.78 -6.18
C GLN A 117 -10.04 18.38 -5.34
N ALA A 118 -10.37 19.17 -4.32
CA ALA A 118 -9.39 19.70 -3.36
C ALA A 118 -8.63 18.57 -2.64
N TRP A 119 -9.34 17.54 -2.15
CA TRP A 119 -8.70 16.38 -1.53
C TRP A 119 -7.85 15.56 -2.53
N SER A 120 -8.32 15.42 -3.77
CA SER A 120 -7.57 14.70 -4.82
C SER A 120 -6.29 15.41 -5.24
N ALA A 121 -6.20 16.73 -5.05
CA ALA A 121 -4.99 17.51 -5.30
C ALA A 121 -3.88 17.22 -4.29
N LEU A 122 -4.23 16.71 -3.10
CA LEU A 122 -3.27 16.33 -2.05
C LEU A 122 -2.69 14.92 -2.24
N LEU A 123 -3.09 14.18 -3.27
CA LEU A 123 -2.63 12.80 -3.46
C LEU A 123 -1.17 12.74 -3.94
N PRO A 124 -0.40 11.69 -3.55
CA PRO A 124 1.05 11.69 -3.77
C PRO A 124 1.50 11.81 -5.23
N TRP A 125 0.75 11.24 -6.17
CA TRP A 125 1.08 11.30 -7.61
C TRP A 125 0.82 12.67 -8.26
N ARG A 126 0.33 13.66 -7.50
CA ARG A 126 0.18 15.05 -7.97
C ARG A 126 1.43 15.89 -7.75
N PHE A 127 2.40 15.40 -6.98
CA PHE A 127 3.61 16.13 -6.63
C PHE A 127 4.84 15.50 -7.28
N LYS A 128 5.84 16.33 -7.53
CA LYS A 128 7.20 15.90 -7.85
C LYS A 128 8.07 16.04 -6.59
N PRO A 129 9.20 15.31 -6.50
CA PRO A 129 10.13 15.44 -5.39
C PRO A 129 10.67 16.87 -5.22
N GLU A 130 10.71 17.63 -6.32
CA GLU A 130 11.14 19.03 -6.37
C GLU A 130 10.16 19.97 -5.64
N ASP A 131 8.87 19.62 -5.62
CA ASP A 131 7.79 20.46 -5.09
C ASP A 131 7.72 20.42 -3.56
N LEU A 132 8.40 19.45 -2.93
CA LEU A 132 8.29 19.15 -1.50
C LEU A 132 9.70 19.01 -0.89
N SER A 133 10.20 20.09 -0.30
CA SER A 133 11.54 20.13 0.31
C SER A 133 11.47 20.08 1.84
N TRP A 134 12.42 19.39 2.46
CA TRP A 134 12.66 19.50 3.91
C TRP A 134 13.20 20.87 4.33
N GLN A 135 13.76 21.64 3.38
CA GLN A 135 14.46 22.89 3.67
C GLN A 135 13.52 24.04 4.05
N ASP A 136 12.24 23.96 3.70
CA ASP A 136 11.22 24.95 4.06
C ASP A 136 10.93 24.98 5.58
N ARG A 137 11.49 24.04 6.35
CA ARG A 137 11.41 24.02 7.82
C ARG A 137 12.32 25.01 8.54
N ALA A 138 13.38 25.51 7.89
CA ALA A 138 14.30 26.43 8.57
C ALA A 138 13.56 27.68 9.06
N GLU A 139 12.60 28.18 8.28
CA GLU A 139 11.87 29.41 8.58
C GLU A 139 10.89 29.25 9.75
N PHE A 140 10.29 28.06 9.93
CA PHE A 140 9.28 27.82 10.97
C PHE A 140 9.87 27.74 12.38
N PHE A 141 11.10 27.24 12.55
CA PHE A 141 11.76 27.21 13.87
C PHE A 141 12.48 28.52 14.21
N THR A 142 12.93 29.27 13.20
CA THR A 142 13.55 30.60 13.42
C THR A 142 12.53 31.70 13.74
N SER A 143 11.24 31.49 13.49
CA SER A 143 10.17 32.44 13.81
C SER A 143 9.59 32.29 15.23
N ILE A 144 10.12 31.37 16.04
CA ILE A 144 9.66 31.09 17.42
C ILE A 144 10.74 31.51 18.46
N GLU A 145 11.77 32.25 18.03
CA GLU A 145 12.72 32.99 18.88
C GLU A 145 12.52 34.50 18.73
#